data_AF-A0A1M2ZCM4-F1
#
_entry.id   AF-A0A1M2ZCM4-F1
#
_cell.length_a   1.000
_cell.length_b   1.000
_cell.length_c   1.000
_cell.angle_alpha   90.00
_cell.angle_beta   90.00
_cell.angle_gamma   90.00
#
_symmetry.space_group_name_H-M   'P 1'
#
loop_
_entity.id
_entity.type
_entity.pdbx_description
1 polymer ?
#
loop_
_entity_poly.entity_id
_entity_poly.type
_entity_poly.pdbx_seq_one_letter_code
_entity_poly.pdbx_strand_id
1 'polypeptide(L)'
;MVLGAVVLTAVVLFVVTFNGPPPKDPPRGIASIAYAMRTGRQPGDPGPPLRIYTADRPPVSLGRERPDADAARRLAAALNVPAQDVVALIFRTPPGIPSAFIGGFAFGWRTPAGWRIVEGRPGPRFSNWHSRTLVAMLITIALLAIPAWWIALAISRPLRRLADAADQARAGAARPVFPARGPAEVRALTTAVADMHDRLARHAEQRTAMLAAIAHDMGTPLSRLAFWIEQLPEEARNRAVADIDEMRAMISDTLGFARDEAGERDASLVELGSLLDSVVEDMSVGGAAVSLSPGSRAVVRGDPRALRRMLTNLIGNAIRYGGAARVNWTTEETTATIRIEDDGPGIDPAQAERLFDPFVRGDPSRNRATGGTGLGLAIARAIVARHEGQVSLANRDSGGAIATVNLPLALGR
;
A
#
# COMPACT_ATOMS: atom_id res chain seq x y z
N MET A 1 -10.77 2.36 14.24
CA MET A 1 -11.33 2.73 15.56
C MET A 1 -11.28 4.25 15.82
N VAL A 2 -10.11 4.90 15.70
CA VAL A 2 -9.95 6.36 15.96
C VAL A 2 -10.84 7.25 15.07
N LEU A 3 -10.95 6.94 13.77
CA LEU A 3 -11.82 7.68 12.85
C LEU A 3 -13.29 7.66 13.29
N GLY A 4 -13.76 6.51 13.82
CA GLY A 4 -15.13 6.36 14.30
C GLY A 4 -15.42 7.18 15.56
N ALA A 5 -14.45 7.29 16.48
CA ALA A 5 -14.60 8.09 17.70
C ALA A 5 -14.65 9.61 17.39
N VAL A 6 -13.83 10.07 16.45
CA VAL A 6 -13.84 11.49 16.01
C VAL A 6 -15.16 11.83 15.32
N VAL A 7 -15.64 10.96 14.43
CA VAL A 7 -16.94 11.14 13.76
C VAL A 7 -18.09 11.14 14.76
N LEU A 8 -18.11 10.22 15.72
CA LEU A 8 -19.15 10.17 16.75
C LEU A 8 -19.17 11.45 17.60
N THR A 9 -17.99 11.94 17.99
CA THR A 9 -17.86 13.17 18.79
C THR A 9 -18.35 14.39 18.00
N ALA A 10 -17.99 14.47 16.72
CA ALA A 10 -18.44 15.53 15.82
C ALA A 10 -19.97 15.53 15.65
N VAL A 11 -20.57 14.34 15.49
CA VAL A 11 -22.03 14.19 15.37
C VAL A 11 -22.74 14.61 16.67
N VAL A 12 -22.23 14.22 17.83
CA VAL A 12 -22.80 14.61 19.13
C VAL A 12 -22.72 16.13 19.32
N LEU A 13 -21.58 16.75 19.03
CA LEU A 13 -21.41 18.21 19.15
C LEU A 13 -22.31 18.98 18.19
N PHE A 14 -22.48 18.48 16.96
CA PHE A 14 -23.38 19.04 15.96
C PHE A 14 -24.83 18.98 16.42
N VAL A 15 -25.28 17.83 16.92
CA VAL A 15 -26.64 17.64 17.47
C VAL A 15 -26.88 18.59 18.65
N VAL A 16 -25.94 18.72 19.58
CA VAL A 16 -26.06 19.64 20.72
C VAL A 16 -26.09 21.11 20.27
N THR A 17 -25.33 21.46 19.23
CA THR A 17 -25.27 22.84 18.73
C THR A 17 -26.54 23.29 18.00
N PHE A 18 -27.15 22.40 17.21
CA PHE A 18 -28.30 22.72 16.37
C PHE A 18 -29.66 22.34 16.99
N ASN A 19 -29.70 21.35 17.88
CA ASN A 19 -30.90 21.00 18.65
C ASN A 19 -30.88 21.55 20.08
N GLY A 20 -29.74 22.06 20.57
CA GLY A 20 -29.68 22.80 21.82
C GLY A 20 -30.40 24.14 21.70
N PRO A 21 -31.13 24.58 22.74
CA PRO A 21 -31.86 25.83 22.67
C PRO A 21 -30.87 26.98 22.44
N PRO A 22 -31.06 27.85 21.43
CA PRO A 22 -30.29 29.08 21.35
C PRO A 22 -30.48 29.86 22.65
N PRO A 23 -29.50 30.68 23.07
CA PRO A 23 -29.72 31.60 24.18
C PRO A 23 -31.00 32.39 23.88
N LYS A 24 -32.05 32.16 24.67
CA LYS A 24 -33.38 32.74 24.44
C LYS A 24 -33.22 34.26 24.41
N ASP A 25 -33.86 34.93 23.45
CA ASP A 25 -33.94 36.38 23.47
C ASP A 25 -34.45 36.82 24.85
N PRO A 26 -33.79 37.80 25.51
CA PRO A 26 -34.22 38.23 26.82
C PRO A 26 -35.69 38.69 26.76
N PRO A 27 -36.51 38.33 27.76
CA PRO A 27 -37.90 38.73 27.79
C PRO A 27 -38.01 40.27 27.79
N ARG A 28 -38.78 40.82 26.83
CA ARG A 28 -39.08 42.26 26.84
C ARG A 28 -40.30 42.52 27.72
N GLY A 29 -40.15 43.43 28.67
CA GLY A 29 -41.20 43.82 29.59
C GLY A 29 -42.26 44.70 28.92
N ILE A 30 -43.49 44.64 29.42
CA ILE A 30 -44.60 45.47 28.96
C ILE A 30 -44.35 46.96 29.16
N ALA A 31 -43.57 47.32 30.20
CA ALA A 31 -43.16 48.69 30.48
C ALA A 31 -42.26 49.27 29.38
N SER A 32 -41.33 48.47 28.84
CA SER A 32 -40.44 48.86 27.74
C SER A 32 -41.22 49.07 26.44
N ILE A 33 -42.21 48.22 26.18
CA ILE A 33 -43.10 48.33 25.02
C ILE A 33 -43.99 49.58 25.16
N ALA A 34 -44.54 49.82 26.34
CA ALA A 34 -45.32 51.03 26.63
C ALA A 34 -44.46 52.31 26.49
N TYR A 35 -43.20 52.28 26.94
CA TYR A 35 -42.24 53.37 26.74
C TYR A 35 -41.99 53.64 25.24
N ALA A 36 -41.74 52.59 24.47
CA ALA A 36 -41.52 52.68 23.01
C ALA A 36 -42.75 53.26 22.30
N MET A 37 -43.95 52.85 22.70
CA MET A 37 -45.21 53.38 22.16
C MET A 37 -45.44 54.85 22.54
N ARG A 38 -45.12 55.26 23.76
CA ARG A 38 -45.29 56.67 24.17
C ARG A 38 -44.29 57.59 23.49
N THR A 39 -43.02 57.21 23.48
CA THR A 39 -41.91 58.10 23.09
C THR A 39 -41.51 57.99 21.62
N GLY A 40 -41.90 56.89 20.94
CA GLY A 40 -41.39 56.58 19.61
C GLY A 40 -39.91 56.17 19.59
N ARG A 41 -39.27 56.03 20.75
CA ARG A 41 -37.83 55.73 20.89
C ARG A 41 -37.60 54.27 21.27
N GLN A 42 -36.41 53.77 20.94
CA GLN A 42 -35.97 52.47 21.42
C GLN A 42 -35.86 52.50 22.96
N PRO A 43 -36.41 51.51 23.67
CA PRO A 43 -36.17 51.35 25.10
C PRO A 43 -34.70 50.96 25.36
N GLY A 44 -34.17 51.36 26.51
CA GLY A 44 -32.78 51.08 26.91
C GLY A 44 -32.53 49.66 27.45
N ASP A 45 -33.54 48.78 27.38
CA ASP A 45 -33.44 47.39 27.84
C ASP A 45 -32.77 46.49 26.78
N PRO A 46 -32.01 45.46 27.20
CA PRO A 46 -31.36 44.54 26.27
C PRO A 46 -32.41 43.74 25.48
N GLY A 47 -32.32 43.77 24.15
CA GLY A 47 -33.17 42.98 23.26
C GLY A 47 -33.06 43.41 21.79
N PRO A 48 -33.61 42.63 20.85
CA PRO A 48 -33.60 42.98 19.43
C PRO A 48 -34.34 44.31 19.20
N PRO A 49 -33.88 45.17 18.26
CA PRO A 49 -34.46 46.48 18.04
C PRO A 49 -35.95 46.40 17.67
N LEU A 50 -36.76 47.28 18.25
CA LEU A 50 -38.19 47.35 17.98
C LEU A 50 -38.43 48.21 16.73
N ARG A 51 -39.32 47.79 15.84
CA ARG A 51 -39.74 48.67 14.75
C ARG A 51 -40.98 49.44 15.20
N ILE A 52 -40.85 50.76 15.23
CA ILE A 52 -41.87 51.68 15.74
C ILE A 52 -42.32 52.56 14.57
N TYR A 53 -43.60 52.53 14.25
CA TYR A 53 -44.16 53.30 13.13
C TYR A 53 -45.64 53.59 13.36
N THR A 54 -46.20 54.53 12.58
CA THR A 54 -47.63 54.85 12.59
C THR A 54 -48.25 54.36 11.29
N ALA A 55 -49.43 53.75 11.36
CA ALA A 55 -50.16 53.20 10.22
C ALA A 55 -51.66 53.47 10.35
N ASP A 56 -52.40 53.45 9.24
CA ASP A 56 -53.86 53.71 9.27
C ASP A 56 -54.68 52.50 9.75
N ARG A 57 -54.06 51.33 9.86
CA ARG A 57 -54.69 50.06 10.22
C ARG A 57 -54.04 49.44 11.47
N PRO A 58 -54.78 48.64 12.25
CA PRO A 58 -54.22 47.91 13.38
C PRO A 58 -53.12 46.93 12.92
N PRO A 59 -52.24 46.50 13.82
CA PRO A 59 -51.19 45.54 13.48
C PRO A 59 -51.80 44.24 12.96
N VAL A 60 -51.15 43.66 11.95
CA VAL A 60 -51.51 42.36 11.35
C VAL A 60 -50.45 41.35 11.77
N SER A 61 -50.83 40.07 11.94
CA SER A 61 -49.85 39.03 12.26
C SER A 61 -48.87 38.87 11.09
N LEU A 62 -47.57 38.80 11.42
CA LEU A 62 -46.48 38.61 10.48
C LEU A 62 -46.04 37.14 10.40
N GLY A 63 -46.71 36.24 11.13
CA GLY A 63 -46.38 34.82 11.14
C GLY A 63 -47.29 33.99 12.05
N ARG A 64 -46.75 33.57 13.21
CA ARG A 64 -47.44 32.68 14.17
C ARG A 64 -48.04 33.43 15.37
N GLU A 65 -48.05 34.77 15.36
CA GLU A 65 -48.66 35.53 16.45
C GLU A 65 -50.18 35.34 16.47
N ARG A 66 -50.77 35.30 17.67
CA ARG A 66 -52.22 35.26 17.86
C ARG A 66 -52.69 36.47 18.66
N PRO A 67 -53.93 36.95 18.42
CA PRO A 67 -54.54 37.95 19.28
C PRO A 67 -54.60 37.49 20.73
N ASP A 68 -54.12 38.32 21.65
CA ASP A 68 -54.14 38.07 23.09
C ASP A 68 -54.76 39.26 23.82
N ALA A 69 -56.00 39.07 24.28
CA ALA A 69 -56.76 40.11 24.98
C ALA A 69 -56.17 40.47 26.35
N ASP A 70 -55.48 39.55 27.02
CA ASP A 70 -54.85 39.80 28.32
C ASP A 70 -53.58 40.63 28.17
N ALA A 71 -52.79 40.35 27.15
CA ALA A 71 -51.66 41.18 26.76
C ALA A 71 -52.12 42.61 26.39
N ALA A 72 -53.20 42.74 25.62
CA ALA A 72 -53.77 44.04 25.25
C ALA A 72 -54.25 44.82 26.49
N ARG A 73 -54.97 44.18 27.41
CA ARG A 73 -55.44 44.80 28.67
C ARG A 73 -54.28 45.29 29.54
N ARG A 74 -53.23 44.47 29.71
CA ARG A 74 -52.06 44.84 30.50
C ARG A 74 -51.29 46.02 29.88
N LEU A 75 -51.20 46.07 28.55
CA LEU A 75 -50.55 47.18 27.85
C LEU A 75 -51.39 48.45 27.92
N ALA A 76 -52.72 48.34 27.79
CA ALA A 76 -53.65 49.44 27.95
C ALA A 76 -53.56 50.06 29.36
N ALA A 77 -53.45 49.22 30.40
CA ALA A 77 -53.20 49.67 31.77
C ALA A 77 -51.84 50.38 31.90
N ALA A 78 -50.78 49.84 31.29
CA ALA A 78 -49.46 50.49 31.30
C ALA A 78 -49.44 51.82 30.55
N LEU A 79 -50.23 51.96 29.48
CA LEU A 79 -50.37 53.18 28.69
C LEU A 79 -51.36 54.19 29.30
N ASN A 80 -52.22 53.76 30.23
CA ASN A 80 -53.33 54.53 30.80
C ASN A 80 -54.37 54.93 29.73
N VAL A 81 -54.77 53.97 28.91
CA VAL A 81 -55.75 54.15 27.80
C VAL A 81 -56.81 53.05 27.82
N PRO A 82 -57.99 53.25 27.18
CA PRO A 82 -59.02 52.21 27.09
C PRO A 82 -58.51 50.94 26.39
N ALA A 83 -58.86 49.76 26.91
CA ALA A 83 -58.42 48.48 26.35
C ALA A 83 -58.88 48.24 24.90
N GLN A 84 -59.98 48.87 24.48
CA GLN A 84 -60.49 48.82 23.10
C GLN A 84 -59.59 49.53 22.08
N ASP A 85 -58.71 50.44 22.55
CA ASP A 85 -57.80 51.20 21.71
C ASP A 85 -56.42 50.54 21.59
N VAL A 86 -56.27 49.32 22.14
CA VAL A 86 -55.02 48.56 22.12
C VAL A 86 -55.25 47.18 21.52
N VAL A 87 -54.42 46.84 20.55
CA VAL A 87 -54.38 45.51 19.93
C VAL A 87 -53.04 44.87 20.25
N ALA A 88 -53.06 43.62 20.72
CA ALA A 88 -51.87 42.84 20.98
C ALA A 88 -51.90 41.53 20.20
N LEU A 89 -50.87 41.32 19.39
CA LEU A 89 -50.57 40.07 18.70
C LEU A 89 -49.27 39.52 19.26
N ILE A 90 -49.30 38.35 19.89
CA ILE A 90 -48.10 37.75 20.49
C ILE A 90 -47.94 36.30 20.06
N PHE A 91 -46.70 35.81 19.98
CA PHE A 91 -46.42 34.40 19.73
C PHE A 91 -46.71 33.53 20.97
N ARG A 92 -46.15 33.88 22.12
CA ARG A 92 -46.35 33.15 23.39
C ARG A 92 -46.03 34.04 24.60
N THR A 93 -46.87 33.96 25.65
CA THR A 93 -46.53 34.49 26.97
C THR A 93 -45.63 33.48 27.71
N PRO A 94 -44.47 33.88 28.26
CA PRO A 94 -43.60 32.99 29.02
C PRO A 94 -44.30 32.52 30.31
N PRO A 95 -44.21 31.22 30.67
CA PRO A 95 -44.74 30.75 31.94
C PRO A 95 -43.98 31.41 33.10
N GLY A 96 -44.72 31.98 34.06
CA GLY A 96 -44.17 32.59 35.28
C GLY A 96 -43.83 34.08 35.20
N ILE A 97 -43.82 34.71 34.01
CA ILE A 97 -43.59 36.16 33.85
C ILE A 97 -44.66 36.76 32.93
N PRO A 98 -45.85 37.11 33.46
CA PRO A 98 -46.97 37.59 32.66
C PRO A 98 -46.67 38.93 31.95
N SER A 99 -45.77 39.73 32.52
CA SER A 99 -45.39 41.05 32.01
C SER A 99 -44.33 41.02 30.90
N ALA A 100 -43.92 39.84 30.43
CA ALA A 100 -42.85 39.67 29.48
C ALA A 100 -43.31 39.02 28.16
N PHE A 101 -42.63 39.35 27.06
CA PHE A 101 -42.87 38.77 25.75
C PHE A 101 -41.56 38.25 25.15
N ILE A 102 -41.62 37.05 24.54
CA ILE A 102 -40.46 36.38 23.91
C ILE A 102 -40.84 36.04 22.46
N GLY A 103 -39.93 36.33 21.52
CA GLY A 103 -40.12 36.05 20.09
C GLY A 103 -40.88 37.15 19.34
N GLY A 104 -41.62 36.76 18.30
CA GLY A 104 -42.41 37.68 17.48
C GLY A 104 -43.59 38.27 18.25
N PHE A 105 -43.74 39.59 18.25
CA PHE A 105 -44.91 40.29 18.78
C PHE A 105 -45.17 41.59 18.03
N ALA A 106 -46.44 42.01 18.00
CA ALA A 106 -46.87 43.30 17.48
C ALA A 106 -47.94 43.89 18.38
N PHE A 107 -47.70 45.10 18.89
CA PHE A 107 -48.66 45.86 19.65
C PHE A 107 -49.08 47.10 18.87
N GLY A 108 -50.36 47.43 18.90
CA GLY A 108 -50.93 48.62 18.27
C GLY A 108 -51.69 49.45 19.29
N TRP A 109 -51.49 50.75 19.29
CA TRP A 109 -52.25 51.71 20.09
C TRP A 109 -52.90 52.75 19.16
N ARG A 110 -54.21 52.93 19.27
CA ARG A 110 -54.97 53.90 18.49
C ARG A 110 -54.72 55.32 19.02
N THR A 111 -54.25 56.19 18.14
CA THR A 111 -54.02 57.62 18.39
C THR A 111 -54.82 58.47 17.39
N PRO A 112 -55.01 59.78 17.62
CA PRO A 112 -55.69 60.66 16.66
C PRO A 112 -55.03 60.71 15.27
N ALA A 113 -53.75 60.37 15.18
CA ALA A 113 -52.96 60.36 13.94
C ALA A 113 -52.88 58.96 13.29
N GLY A 114 -53.62 57.97 13.79
CA GLY A 114 -53.58 56.57 13.33
C GLY A 114 -53.12 55.59 14.41
N TRP A 115 -52.83 54.35 14.01
CA TRP A 115 -52.32 53.29 14.88
C TRP A 115 -50.82 53.39 15.03
N ARG A 116 -50.33 53.59 16.26
CA ARG A 116 -48.92 53.46 16.58
C ARG A 116 -48.59 52.01 16.85
N ILE A 117 -47.72 51.43 16.03
CA ILE A 117 -47.37 50.02 16.05
C ILE A 117 -45.92 49.85 16.55
N VAL A 118 -45.74 48.91 17.46
CA VAL A 118 -44.44 48.43 17.95
C VAL A 118 -44.36 46.94 17.67
N GLU A 119 -43.48 46.55 16.74
CA GLU A 119 -43.23 45.15 16.39
C GLU A 119 -41.82 44.72 16.79
N GLY A 120 -41.73 43.56 17.45
CA GLY A 120 -40.49 42.83 17.69
C GLY A 120 -40.41 41.64 16.73
N ARG A 121 -39.40 41.62 15.85
CA ARG A 121 -39.18 40.49 14.94
C ARG A 121 -38.29 39.42 15.61
N PRO A 122 -38.54 38.12 15.39
CA PRO A 122 -37.62 37.09 15.87
C PRO A 122 -36.22 37.30 15.28
N GLY A 123 -35.18 37.06 16.08
CA GLY A 123 -33.78 37.17 15.63
C GLY A 123 -33.45 36.28 14.42
N PRO A 124 -32.32 36.53 13.74
CA PRO A 124 -31.92 35.75 12.57
C PRO A 124 -31.79 34.26 12.91
N ARG A 125 -32.20 33.38 11.99
CA ARG A 125 -32.08 31.90 12.14
C ARG A 125 -30.65 31.47 12.46
N PHE A 126 -29.65 32.17 11.92
CA PHE A 126 -28.23 31.97 12.20
C PHE A 126 -27.69 33.12 13.07
N SER A 127 -27.76 32.94 14.38
CA SER A 127 -27.10 33.83 15.35
C SER A 127 -25.57 33.62 15.40
N ASN A 128 -24.82 34.63 15.86
CA ASN A 128 -23.37 34.57 16.14
C ASN A 128 -22.97 33.43 17.08
N TRP A 129 -23.92 32.91 17.87
CA TRP A 129 -23.74 31.68 18.65
C TRP A 129 -23.42 30.47 17.75
N HIS A 130 -24.15 30.29 16.65
CA HIS A 130 -23.97 29.16 15.73
C HIS A 130 -22.62 29.22 15.02
N SER A 131 -22.17 30.41 14.63
CA SER A 131 -20.84 30.54 14.02
C SER A 131 -19.73 30.24 15.03
N ARG A 132 -19.85 30.69 16.28
CA ARG A 132 -18.88 30.38 17.35
C ARG A 132 -18.82 28.89 17.67
N THR A 133 -19.96 28.20 17.76
CA THR A 133 -20.01 26.76 18.02
C THR A 133 -19.52 25.93 16.82
N LEU A 134 -19.83 26.32 15.59
CA LEU A 134 -19.29 25.69 14.39
C LEU A 134 -17.76 25.81 14.32
N VAL A 135 -17.22 26.99 14.62
CA VAL A 135 -15.77 27.21 14.67
C VAL A 135 -15.13 26.36 15.78
N ALA A 136 -15.72 26.36 16.99
CA ALA A 136 -15.25 25.51 18.08
C ALA A 136 -15.24 24.03 17.69
N MET A 137 -16.29 23.55 17.02
CA MET A 137 -16.39 22.17 16.54
C MET A 137 -15.31 21.83 15.51
N LEU A 138 -15.07 22.70 14.53
CA LEU A 138 -14.00 22.53 13.54
C LEU A 138 -12.62 22.47 14.20
N ILE A 139 -12.38 23.32 15.19
CA ILE A 139 -11.13 23.31 15.98
C ILE A 139 -10.98 21.97 16.72
N THR A 140 -12.03 21.49 17.40
CA THR A 140 -11.98 20.19 18.10
C THR A 140 -11.71 19.03 17.13
N ILE A 141 -12.39 19.01 15.97
CA ILE A 141 -12.18 17.97 14.95
C ILE A 141 -10.74 18.02 14.45
N ALA A 142 -10.21 19.20 14.11
CA ALA A 142 -8.84 19.35 13.67
C ALA A 142 -7.83 18.90 14.74
N LEU A 143 -8.06 19.29 16.00
CA LEU A 143 -7.22 18.94 17.15
C LEU A 143 -7.14 17.43 17.38
N LEU A 144 -8.20 16.68 17.08
CA LEU A 144 -8.21 15.23 17.20
C LEU A 144 -7.73 14.51 15.92
N ALA A 145 -8.13 15.00 14.75
CA ALA A 145 -7.88 14.35 13.46
C ALA A 145 -6.42 14.46 13.02
N ILE A 146 -5.78 15.62 13.21
CA ILE A 146 -4.39 15.86 12.79
C ILE A 146 -3.40 14.90 13.49
N PRO A 147 -3.38 14.79 14.84
CA PRO A 147 -2.48 13.84 15.51
C PRO A 147 -2.87 12.39 15.21
N ALA A 148 -4.16 12.06 15.11
CA ALA A 148 -4.60 10.72 14.72
C ALA A 148 -4.07 10.31 13.33
N TRP A 149 -4.15 11.22 12.35
CA TRP A 149 -3.63 11.02 11.01
C TRP A 149 -2.11 10.85 11.00
N TRP A 150 -1.40 11.69 11.76
CA TRP A 150 0.05 11.58 11.94
C TRP A 150 0.46 10.23 12.56
N ILE A 151 -0.22 9.79 13.61
CA ILE A 151 0.03 8.50 14.26
C ILE A 151 -0.25 7.34 13.29
N ALA A 152 -1.36 7.40 12.55
CA ALA A 152 -1.69 6.39 11.55
C ALA A 152 -0.59 6.28 10.47
N LEU A 153 -0.10 7.40 9.94
CA LEU A 153 1.01 7.40 8.99
C LEU A 153 2.33 6.92 9.60
N ALA A 154 2.60 7.27 10.86
CA ALA A 154 3.80 6.86 11.58
C ALA A 154 3.85 5.36 11.89
N ILE A 155 2.71 4.69 11.99
CA ILE A 155 2.61 3.24 12.27
C ILE A 155 2.43 2.43 10.98
N SER A 156 1.53 2.84 10.07
CA SER A 156 1.20 2.06 8.88
C SER A 156 2.32 2.03 7.85
N ARG A 157 3.09 3.12 7.69
CA ARG A 157 4.21 3.15 6.71
C ARG A 157 5.34 2.18 7.08
N PRO A 158 5.84 2.14 8.34
CA PRO A 158 6.85 1.16 8.73
C PRO A 158 6.36 -0.28 8.64
N LEU A 159 5.10 -0.55 9.02
CA LEU A 159 4.53 -1.90 8.95
C LEU A 159 4.51 -2.45 7.52
N ARG A 160 4.15 -1.64 6.52
CA ARG A 160 4.20 -2.07 5.11
C ARG A 160 5.62 -2.39 4.67
N ARG A 161 6.59 -1.53 5.00
CA ARG A 161 8.01 -1.78 4.69
C ARG A 161 8.53 -3.05 5.38
N LEU A 162 8.07 -3.33 6.59
CA LEU A 162 8.41 -4.56 7.31
C LEU A 162 7.80 -5.80 6.65
N ALA A 163 6.54 -5.71 6.20
CA ALA A 163 5.89 -6.78 5.45
C ALA A 163 6.62 -7.04 4.12
N ASP A 164 6.90 -6.00 3.35
CA ASP A 164 7.64 -6.11 2.08
C ASP A 164 9.04 -6.71 2.29
N ALA A 165 9.74 -6.31 3.36
CA ALA A 165 11.05 -6.85 3.71
C ALA A 165 10.99 -8.31 4.19
N ALA A 166 9.90 -8.72 4.84
CA ALA A 166 9.68 -10.11 5.23
C ALA A 166 9.33 -11.00 4.03
N ASP A 167 8.51 -10.51 3.10
CA ASP A 167 8.16 -11.24 1.86
C ASP A 167 9.37 -11.43 0.93
N GLN A 168 10.32 -10.49 0.98
CA GLN A 168 11.56 -10.54 0.22
C GLN A 168 12.72 -11.22 0.98
N ALA A 169 12.46 -11.72 2.20
CA ALA A 169 13.48 -12.36 3.03
C ALA A 169 13.92 -13.69 2.39
N ARG A 170 15.13 -13.71 1.83
CA ARG A 170 15.78 -14.90 1.26
C ARG A 170 17.23 -14.98 1.71
N ALA A 171 17.79 -16.19 1.71
CA ALA A 171 19.23 -16.38 1.91
C ALA A 171 20.00 -15.55 0.86
N GLY A 172 20.99 -14.78 1.32
CA GLY A 172 21.75 -13.85 0.49
C GLY A 172 21.06 -12.54 0.07
N ALA A 173 19.85 -12.24 0.57
CA ALA A 173 19.27 -10.91 0.40
C ALA A 173 20.02 -9.86 1.24
N ALA A 174 20.18 -8.65 0.69
CA ALA A 174 20.72 -7.54 1.44
C ALA A 174 19.90 -7.30 2.72
N ARG A 175 20.59 -7.14 3.85
CA ARG A 175 19.94 -6.88 5.14
C ARG A 175 19.06 -5.62 5.03
N PRO A 176 17.75 -5.72 5.32
CA PRO A 176 16.89 -4.54 5.24
C PRO A 176 17.31 -3.50 6.28
N VAL A 177 17.61 -2.29 5.82
CA VAL A 177 17.98 -1.16 6.68
C VAL A 177 16.71 -0.51 7.20
N PHE A 178 16.38 -0.78 8.45
CA PHE A 178 15.24 -0.13 9.10
C PHE A 178 15.67 1.20 9.75
N PRO A 179 14.89 2.29 9.58
CA PRO A 179 15.18 3.54 10.25
C PRO A 179 15.11 3.38 11.77
N ALA A 180 16.12 3.88 12.50
CA ALA A 180 16.23 3.77 13.96
C ALA A 180 15.16 4.56 14.76
N ARG A 181 14.24 5.24 14.08
CA ARG A 181 13.22 6.11 14.67
C ARG A 181 11.85 5.45 14.54
N GLY A 182 11.09 5.43 15.64
CA GLY A 182 9.72 4.94 15.66
C GLY A 182 9.28 4.56 17.08
N PRO A 183 8.00 4.21 17.25
CA PRO A 183 7.49 3.63 18.49
C PRO A 183 8.32 2.43 18.95
N ALA A 184 8.35 2.16 20.25
CA ALA A 184 9.15 1.07 20.83
C ALA A 184 8.76 -0.29 20.25
N GLU A 185 7.48 -0.49 19.97
CA GLU A 185 6.90 -1.69 19.38
C GLU A 185 7.38 -1.90 17.94
N VAL A 186 7.42 -0.83 17.14
CA VAL A 186 7.95 -0.86 15.78
C VAL A 186 9.44 -1.18 15.81
N ARG A 187 10.20 -0.59 16.73
CA ARG A 187 11.63 -0.89 16.90
C ARG A 187 11.87 -2.35 17.29
N ALA A 188 11.11 -2.87 18.25
CA ALA A 188 11.20 -4.28 18.65
C ALA A 188 10.94 -5.22 17.48
N LEU A 189 9.92 -4.92 16.66
CA LEU A 189 9.61 -5.69 15.46
C LEU A 189 10.72 -5.60 14.41
N THR A 190 11.29 -4.41 14.16
CA THR A 190 12.41 -4.26 13.22
C THR A 190 13.63 -5.08 13.65
N THR A 191 13.94 -5.12 14.94
CA THR A 191 15.03 -5.95 15.49
C THR A 191 14.73 -7.43 15.29
N ALA A 192 13.51 -7.88 15.59
CA ALA A 192 13.13 -9.28 15.41
C ALA A 192 13.22 -9.74 13.95
N VAL A 193 12.79 -8.90 12.99
CA VAL A 193 12.92 -9.18 11.55
C VAL A 193 14.38 -9.21 11.12
N ALA A 194 15.23 -8.32 11.64
CA ALA A 194 16.65 -8.32 11.35
C ALA A 194 17.35 -9.57 11.91
N ASP A 195 17.04 -9.97 13.14
CA ASP A 195 17.58 -11.19 13.76
C ASP A 195 17.16 -12.46 13.00
N MET A 196 15.93 -12.47 12.46
CA MET A 196 15.45 -13.57 11.61
C MET A 196 16.25 -13.66 10.30
N HIS A 197 16.52 -12.53 9.64
CA HIS A 197 17.39 -12.49 8.45
C HIS A 197 18.79 -13.03 8.75
N ASP A 198 19.41 -12.57 9.84
CA ASP A 198 20.76 -13.00 10.23
C ASP A 198 20.79 -14.52 10.54
N ARG A 199 19.71 -15.08 11.11
CA ARG A 199 19.58 -16.53 11.32
C ARG A 199 19.46 -17.29 10.01
N LEU A 200 18.64 -16.81 9.07
CA LEU A 200 18.48 -17.44 7.74
C LEU A 200 19.81 -17.46 6.97
N ALA A 201 20.53 -16.34 6.95
CA ALA A 201 21.84 -16.25 6.31
C ALA A 201 22.84 -17.25 6.93
N ARG A 202 22.99 -17.25 8.27
CA ARG A 202 23.86 -18.22 8.96
C ARG A 202 23.49 -19.67 8.68
N HIS A 203 22.20 -20.01 8.64
CA HIS A 203 21.75 -21.36 8.32
C HIS A 203 22.12 -21.77 6.89
N ALA A 204 21.98 -20.86 5.92
CA ALA A 204 22.38 -21.11 4.54
C ALA A 204 23.90 -21.28 4.39
N GLU A 205 24.70 -20.43 5.06
CA GLU A 205 26.16 -20.54 5.11
C GLU A 205 26.61 -21.86 5.73
N GLN A 206 26.05 -22.24 6.89
CA GLN A 206 26.35 -23.51 7.57
C GLN A 206 26.05 -24.71 6.68
N ARG A 207 24.89 -24.70 5.99
CA ARG A 207 24.51 -25.76 5.05
C ARG A 207 25.51 -25.84 3.88
N THR A 208 25.95 -24.70 3.38
CA THR A 208 26.94 -24.62 2.29
C THR A 208 28.32 -25.12 2.73
N ALA A 209 28.77 -24.73 3.93
CA ALA A 209 30.03 -25.18 4.51
C ALA A 209 30.02 -26.69 4.77
N MET A 210 28.92 -27.23 5.30
CA MET A 210 28.74 -28.66 5.49
C MET A 210 28.81 -29.43 4.17
N LEU A 211 28.10 -28.97 3.14
CA LEU A 211 28.15 -29.59 1.81
C LEU A 211 29.56 -29.51 1.22
N ALA A 212 30.27 -28.39 1.39
CA ALA A 212 31.66 -28.21 0.96
C ALA A 212 32.62 -29.23 1.61
N ALA A 213 32.46 -29.46 2.92
CA ALA A 213 33.25 -30.48 3.63
C ALA A 213 32.94 -31.88 3.10
N ILE A 214 31.66 -32.25 2.95
CA ILE A 214 31.25 -33.56 2.42
C ILE A 214 31.82 -33.78 1.02
N ALA A 215 31.74 -32.78 0.14
CA ALA A 215 32.26 -32.86 -1.21
C ALA A 215 33.78 -33.03 -1.27
N HIS A 216 34.51 -32.31 -0.40
CA HIS A 216 35.96 -32.48 -0.26
C HIS A 216 36.31 -33.91 0.17
N ASP A 217 35.62 -34.42 1.19
CA ASP A 217 35.83 -35.76 1.72
C ASP A 217 35.44 -36.85 0.72
N MET A 218 34.47 -36.61 -0.17
CA MET A 218 34.11 -37.51 -1.28
C MET A 218 35.10 -37.48 -2.46
N GLY A 219 35.82 -36.38 -2.66
CA GLY A 219 36.84 -36.29 -3.71
C GLY A 219 37.97 -37.31 -3.53
N THR A 220 38.37 -37.55 -2.27
CA THR A 220 39.44 -38.50 -1.91
C THR A 220 39.12 -39.97 -2.29
N PRO A 221 37.97 -40.56 -1.88
CA PRO A 221 37.60 -41.91 -2.30
C PRO A 221 37.32 -42.01 -3.80
N LEU A 222 36.76 -40.98 -4.45
CA LEU A 222 36.56 -40.98 -5.90
C LEU A 222 37.88 -41.02 -6.67
N SER A 223 38.87 -40.22 -6.27
CA SER A 223 40.21 -40.27 -6.88
C SER A 223 40.91 -41.60 -6.63
N ARG A 224 40.68 -42.22 -5.46
CA ARG A 224 41.18 -43.57 -5.19
C ARG A 224 40.51 -44.62 -6.08
N LEU A 225 39.18 -44.56 -6.24
CA LEU A 225 38.44 -45.44 -7.17
C LEU A 225 38.94 -45.26 -8.61
N ALA A 226 39.18 -44.02 -9.04
CA ALA A 226 39.72 -43.70 -10.36
C ALA A 226 41.07 -44.40 -10.62
N PHE A 227 41.92 -44.50 -9.60
CA PHE A 227 43.19 -45.24 -9.69
C PHE A 227 42.98 -46.76 -9.79
N TRP A 228 42.05 -47.33 -9.02
CA TRP A 228 41.77 -48.78 -9.07
C TRP A 228 41.21 -49.23 -10.41
N ILE A 229 40.41 -48.39 -11.08
CA ILE A 229 39.80 -48.73 -12.37
C ILE A 229 40.79 -48.67 -13.53
N GLU A 230 41.96 -48.04 -13.38
CA GLU A 230 43.02 -48.08 -14.40
C GLU A 230 43.48 -49.52 -14.71
N GLN A 231 43.29 -50.43 -13.76
CA GLN A 231 43.62 -51.85 -13.90
C GLN A 231 42.53 -52.67 -14.63
N LEU A 232 41.40 -52.06 -14.99
CA LEU A 232 40.31 -52.75 -15.71
C LEU A 232 40.57 -52.80 -17.23
N PRO A 233 39.98 -53.78 -17.93
CA PRO A 233 39.92 -53.81 -19.39
C PRO A 233 39.35 -52.50 -19.96
N GLU A 234 39.80 -52.10 -21.16
CA GLU A 234 39.58 -50.77 -21.73
C GLU A 234 38.11 -50.31 -21.73
N GLU A 235 37.19 -51.17 -22.15
CA GLU A 235 35.76 -50.86 -22.17
C GLU A 235 35.15 -50.66 -20.78
N ALA A 236 35.61 -51.42 -19.79
CA ALA A 236 35.15 -51.31 -18.40
C ALA A 236 35.77 -50.10 -17.70
N ARG A 237 37.04 -49.79 -18.00
CA ARG A 237 37.72 -48.58 -17.53
C ARG A 237 37.03 -47.33 -18.06
N ASN A 238 36.77 -47.25 -19.36
CA ASN A 238 36.13 -46.07 -19.96
C ASN A 238 34.72 -45.82 -19.39
N ARG A 239 33.94 -46.89 -19.15
CA ARG A 239 32.64 -46.77 -18.46
C ARG A 239 32.80 -46.30 -17.01
N ALA A 240 33.73 -46.88 -16.25
CA ALA A 240 33.93 -46.51 -14.86
C ALA A 240 34.50 -45.08 -14.69
N VAL A 241 35.35 -44.61 -15.60
CA VAL A 241 35.82 -43.21 -15.65
C VAL A 241 34.64 -42.28 -15.89
N ALA A 242 33.77 -42.59 -16.85
CA ALA A 242 32.58 -41.80 -17.13
C ALA A 242 31.66 -41.70 -15.91
N ASP A 243 31.42 -42.79 -15.19
CA ASP A 243 30.61 -42.79 -13.96
C ASP A 243 31.25 -41.93 -12.84
N ILE A 244 32.57 -41.99 -12.66
CA ILE A 244 33.30 -41.17 -11.66
C ILE A 244 33.24 -39.69 -12.02
N ASP A 245 33.42 -39.34 -13.29
CA ASP A 245 33.33 -37.96 -13.74
C ASP A 245 31.90 -37.42 -13.65
N GLU A 246 30.89 -38.27 -13.89
CA GLU A 246 29.50 -37.93 -13.59
C GLU A 246 29.32 -37.64 -12.10
N MET A 247 29.79 -38.51 -11.20
CA MET A 247 29.73 -38.28 -9.75
C MET A 247 30.42 -36.97 -9.32
N ARG A 248 31.59 -36.66 -9.88
CA ARG A 248 32.30 -35.38 -9.64
C ARG A 248 31.48 -34.19 -10.10
N ALA A 249 30.87 -34.28 -11.29
CA ALA A 249 29.97 -33.25 -11.80
C ALA A 249 28.77 -33.08 -10.86
N MET A 250 28.18 -34.19 -10.35
CA MET A 250 27.04 -34.11 -9.42
C MET A 250 27.36 -33.40 -8.11
N ILE A 251 28.53 -33.70 -7.54
CA ILE A 251 29.02 -33.06 -6.32
C ILE A 251 29.27 -31.56 -6.57
N SER A 252 29.94 -31.23 -7.68
CA SER A 252 30.20 -29.84 -8.06
C SER A 252 28.91 -29.05 -8.28
N ASP A 253 27.91 -29.66 -8.92
CA ASP A 253 26.60 -29.06 -9.16
C ASP A 253 25.87 -28.75 -7.85
N THR A 254 25.84 -29.73 -6.94
CA THR A 254 25.20 -29.62 -5.61
C THR A 254 25.86 -28.53 -4.77
N LEU A 255 27.19 -28.48 -4.76
CA LEU A 255 27.95 -27.44 -4.08
C LEU A 255 27.67 -26.06 -4.65
N GLY A 256 27.71 -25.95 -5.98
CA GLY A 256 27.43 -24.69 -6.62
C GLY A 256 25.99 -24.24 -6.34
N PHE A 257 25.01 -25.15 -6.36
CA PHE A 257 23.63 -24.83 -6.04
C PHE A 257 23.51 -24.26 -4.62
N ALA A 258 24.11 -24.91 -3.62
CA ALA A 258 24.13 -24.42 -2.25
C ALA A 258 24.82 -23.05 -2.11
N ARG A 259 25.95 -22.85 -2.81
CA ARG A 259 26.65 -21.55 -2.84
C ARG A 259 25.82 -20.45 -3.48
N ASP A 260 25.08 -20.77 -4.53
CA ASP A 260 24.21 -19.81 -5.21
C ASP A 260 22.99 -19.43 -4.36
N GLU A 261 22.49 -20.36 -3.52
CA GLU A 261 21.42 -20.15 -2.53
C GLU A 261 21.90 -19.34 -1.32
N ALA A 262 23.13 -19.56 -0.84
CA ALA A 262 23.70 -18.82 0.30
C ALA A 262 24.04 -17.36 -0.02
N GLY A 263 24.35 -17.06 -1.28
CA GLY A 263 24.38 -15.72 -1.87
C GLY A 263 25.18 -14.65 -1.12
N GLU A 264 26.42 -14.40 -1.55
CA GLU A 264 27.08 -13.10 -1.34
C GLU A 264 28.23 -12.96 -2.35
N ARG A 265 28.00 -12.28 -3.48
CA ARG A 265 29.06 -11.86 -4.40
C ARG A 265 28.74 -10.53 -5.06
N ASP A 266 29.79 -9.74 -5.28
CA ASP A 266 29.77 -8.41 -5.89
C ASP A 266 28.95 -8.39 -7.18
N ALA A 267 27.76 -7.80 -7.10
CA ALA A 267 26.97 -7.49 -8.28
C ALA A 267 27.70 -6.39 -9.07
N SER A 268 28.31 -6.76 -10.18
CA SER A 268 29.00 -5.86 -11.10
C SER A 268 28.16 -5.60 -12.35
N LEU A 269 28.57 -4.63 -13.16
CA LEU A 269 27.98 -4.42 -14.47
C LEU A 269 28.58 -5.46 -15.42
N VAL A 270 27.72 -6.29 -16.01
CA VAL A 270 28.09 -7.37 -16.92
C VAL A 270 27.55 -7.04 -18.30
N GLU A 271 28.43 -6.96 -19.28
CA GLU A 271 28.05 -6.86 -20.69
C GLU A 271 27.70 -8.28 -21.17
N LEU A 272 26.41 -8.48 -21.49
CA LEU A 272 25.83 -9.78 -21.72
C LEU A 272 26.32 -10.41 -23.03
N GLY A 273 26.59 -9.59 -24.06
CA GLY A 273 27.09 -10.08 -25.34
C GLY A 273 28.45 -10.75 -25.19
N SER A 274 29.40 -10.08 -24.56
CA SER A 274 30.75 -10.57 -24.27
C SER A 274 30.72 -11.86 -23.44
N LEU A 275 29.77 -11.94 -22.50
CA LEU A 275 29.60 -13.15 -21.68
C LEU A 275 29.08 -14.32 -22.52
N LEU A 276 28.06 -14.09 -23.35
CA LEU A 276 27.49 -15.12 -24.21
C LEU A 276 28.47 -15.59 -25.28
N ASP A 277 29.19 -14.65 -25.92
CA ASP A 277 30.27 -14.94 -26.86
C ASP A 277 31.29 -15.88 -26.22
N SER A 278 31.81 -15.52 -25.04
CA SER A 278 32.81 -16.33 -24.36
C SER A 278 32.28 -17.72 -23.96
N VAL A 279 31.02 -17.84 -23.52
CA VAL A 279 30.44 -19.16 -23.18
C VAL A 279 30.26 -20.04 -24.40
N VAL A 280 29.77 -19.46 -25.51
CA VAL A 280 29.55 -20.18 -26.76
C VAL A 280 30.88 -20.59 -27.38
N GLU A 281 31.88 -19.72 -27.35
CA GLU A 281 33.24 -20.01 -27.81
C GLU A 281 33.86 -21.17 -27.02
N ASP A 282 33.82 -21.11 -25.68
CA ASP A 282 34.34 -22.19 -24.82
C ASP A 282 33.69 -23.55 -25.13
N MET A 283 32.37 -23.57 -25.35
CA MET A 283 31.64 -24.78 -25.70
C MET A 283 31.93 -25.28 -27.12
N SER A 284 32.05 -24.37 -28.09
CA SER A 284 32.39 -24.69 -29.47
C SER A 284 33.80 -25.27 -29.58
N VAL A 285 34.77 -24.73 -28.82
CA VAL A 285 36.14 -25.28 -28.75
C VAL A 285 36.12 -26.70 -28.17
N GLY A 286 35.20 -26.99 -27.25
CA GLY A 286 34.94 -28.33 -26.74
C GLY A 286 34.24 -29.28 -27.73
N GLY A 287 33.95 -28.86 -28.96
CA GLY A 287 33.32 -29.67 -30.01
C GLY A 287 31.80 -29.72 -29.94
N ALA A 288 31.15 -28.90 -29.11
CA ALA A 288 29.69 -28.85 -29.05
C ALA A 288 29.10 -28.10 -30.26
N ALA A 289 27.95 -28.58 -30.76
CA ALA A 289 27.18 -27.88 -31.79
C ALA A 289 26.40 -26.72 -31.17
N VAL A 290 27.04 -25.55 -31.06
CA VAL A 290 26.43 -24.34 -30.52
C VAL A 290 26.64 -23.17 -31.49
N SER A 291 25.63 -22.32 -31.62
CA SER A 291 25.69 -21.12 -32.45
C SER A 291 25.10 -19.92 -31.72
N LEU A 292 25.63 -18.75 -32.05
CA LEU A 292 25.21 -17.50 -31.44
C LEU A 292 24.86 -16.47 -32.50
N SER A 293 23.66 -15.92 -32.40
CA SER A 293 23.23 -14.83 -33.28
C SER A 293 23.72 -13.49 -32.76
N PRO A 294 24.09 -12.56 -33.65
CA PRO A 294 24.38 -11.18 -33.25
C PRO A 294 23.17 -10.58 -32.56
N GLY A 295 23.39 -9.92 -31.43
CA GLY A 295 22.32 -9.24 -30.71
C GLY A 295 22.72 -7.83 -30.30
N SER A 296 21.77 -7.12 -29.70
CA SER A 296 21.96 -5.76 -29.21
C SER A 296 22.82 -5.72 -27.94
N ARG A 297 23.50 -4.59 -27.71
CA ARG A 297 24.28 -4.35 -26.49
C ARG A 297 23.37 -4.39 -25.27
N ALA A 298 23.67 -5.24 -24.31
CA ALA A 298 22.89 -5.41 -23.08
C ALA A 298 23.82 -5.42 -21.88
N VAL A 299 23.59 -4.50 -20.93
CA VAL A 299 24.33 -4.46 -19.67
C VAL A 299 23.36 -4.80 -18.54
N VAL A 300 23.66 -5.87 -17.80
CA VAL A 300 22.89 -6.32 -16.64
C VAL A 300 23.72 -6.18 -15.38
N ARG A 301 23.07 -6.07 -14.22
CA ARG A 301 23.75 -6.02 -12.92
C ARG A 301 23.74 -7.42 -12.30
N GLY A 302 24.90 -8.01 -12.04
CA GLY A 302 24.98 -9.40 -11.59
C GLY A 302 26.37 -9.93 -11.28
N ASP A 303 26.42 -11.20 -10.86
CA ASP A 303 27.68 -11.94 -10.70
C ASP A 303 28.03 -12.61 -12.05
N PRO A 304 29.13 -12.23 -12.73
CA PRO A 304 29.53 -12.81 -14.00
C PRO A 304 29.68 -14.33 -13.95
N ARG A 305 30.15 -14.90 -12.83
CA ARG A 305 30.38 -16.34 -12.70
C ARG A 305 29.07 -17.11 -12.60
N ALA A 306 28.09 -16.55 -11.89
CA ALA A 306 26.77 -17.14 -11.81
C ALA A 306 26.03 -17.05 -13.14
N LEU A 307 26.05 -15.88 -13.80
CA LEU A 307 25.46 -15.74 -15.12
C LEU A 307 26.09 -16.70 -16.14
N ARG A 308 27.42 -16.85 -16.13
CA ARG A 308 28.12 -17.88 -16.93
C ARG A 308 27.55 -19.27 -16.66
N ARG A 309 27.43 -19.65 -15.39
CA ARG A 309 26.94 -20.98 -14.99
C ARG A 309 25.49 -21.23 -15.41
N MET A 310 24.62 -20.23 -15.27
CA MET A 310 23.25 -20.27 -15.78
C MET A 310 23.24 -20.58 -17.28
N LEU A 311 24.04 -19.84 -18.07
CA LEU A 311 24.15 -20.06 -19.51
C LEU A 311 24.69 -21.45 -19.83
N THR A 312 25.77 -21.88 -19.17
CA THR A 312 26.36 -23.21 -19.34
C THR A 312 25.34 -24.33 -19.08
N ASN A 313 24.49 -24.19 -18.06
CA ASN A 313 23.46 -25.18 -17.74
C ASN A 313 22.34 -25.22 -18.78
N LEU A 314 21.87 -24.06 -19.24
CA LEU A 314 20.79 -23.99 -20.24
C LEU A 314 21.25 -24.46 -21.62
N ILE A 315 22.42 -23.99 -22.08
CA ILE A 315 23.02 -24.39 -23.36
C ILE A 315 23.42 -25.87 -23.31
N GLY A 316 24.02 -26.32 -22.21
CA GLY A 316 24.36 -27.72 -22.01
C GLY A 316 23.15 -28.65 -22.06
N ASN A 317 22.01 -28.22 -21.52
CA ASN A 317 20.75 -28.96 -21.67
C ASN A 317 20.28 -29.02 -23.12
N ALA A 318 20.28 -27.89 -23.84
CA ALA A 318 19.89 -27.83 -25.24
C ALA A 318 20.74 -28.80 -26.10
N ILE A 319 22.05 -28.82 -25.91
CA ILE A 319 22.96 -29.76 -26.59
C ILE A 319 22.66 -31.20 -26.20
N ARG A 320 22.49 -31.48 -24.90
CA ARG A 320 22.27 -32.85 -24.40
C ARG A 320 20.98 -33.47 -24.94
N TYR A 321 19.90 -32.70 -25.02
CA TYR A 321 18.58 -33.22 -25.39
C TYR A 321 18.20 -33.00 -26.86
N GLY A 322 18.75 -31.96 -27.50
CA GLY A 322 18.46 -31.63 -28.91
C GLY A 322 19.66 -31.69 -29.85
N GLY A 323 20.84 -32.12 -29.37
CA GLY A 323 22.05 -32.30 -30.18
C GLY A 323 22.77 -30.99 -30.55
N ALA A 324 22.04 -29.88 -30.65
CA ALA A 324 22.59 -28.55 -30.91
C ALA A 324 21.86 -27.48 -30.11
N ALA A 325 22.53 -26.34 -29.90
CA ALA A 325 21.95 -25.15 -29.27
C ALA A 325 22.08 -23.93 -30.18
N ARG A 326 20.98 -23.20 -30.36
CA ARG A 326 20.96 -21.87 -30.99
C ARG A 326 20.64 -20.82 -29.95
N VAL A 327 21.56 -19.89 -29.77
CA VAL A 327 21.42 -18.83 -28.77
C VAL A 327 21.13 -17.51 -29.48
N ASN A 328 20.01 -16.90 -29.13
CA ASN A 328 19.53 -15.62 -29.65
C ASN A 328 19.30 -14.67 -28.47
N TRP A 329 19.54 -13.38 -28.62
CA TRP A 329 19.13 -12.41 -27.61
C TRP A 329 18.64 -11.09 -28.20
N THR A 330 17.75 -10.44 -27.48
CA THR A 330 17.16 -9.14 -27.83
C THR A 330 17.06 -8.26 -26.61
N THR A 331 17.06 -6.94 -26.79
CA THR A 331 16.83 -5.98 -25.71
C THR A 331 15.57 -5.17 -25.99
N GLU A 332 14.74 -5.02 -24.97
CA GLU A 332 13.64 -4.06 -24.89
C GLU A 332 14.02 -2.93 -23.93
N GLU A 333 13.12 -1.96 -23.69
CA GLU A 333 13.44 -0.73 -22.92
C GLU A 333 14.06 -1.00 -21.54
N THR A 334 13.60 -2.05 -20.85
CA THR A 334 14.04 -2.35 -19.47
C THR A 334 14.58 -3.77 -19.29
N THR A 335 14.52 -4.60 -20.33
CA THR A 335 14.74 -6.05 -20.20
C THR A 335 15.60 -6.59 -21.35
N ALA A 336 16.56 -7.45 -21.01
CA ALA A 336 17.29 -8.29 -21.95
C ALA A 336 16.67 -9.70 -21.97
N THR A 337 16.33 -10.19 -23.15
CA THR A 337 15.70 -11.49 -23.37
C THR A 337 16.66 -12.40 -24.11
N ILE A 338 17.05 -13.51 -23.49
CA ILE A 338 17.91 -14.54 -24.06
C ILE A 338 17.04 -15.75 -24.38
N ARG A 339 17.16 -16.30 -25.58
CA ARG A 339 16.45 -17.48 -26.07
C ARG A 339 17.47 -18.55 -26.45
N ILE A 340 17.34 -19.73 -25.87
CA ILE A 340 18.20 -20.88 -26.14
C ILE A 340 17.31 -21.97 -26.70
N GLU A 341 17.49 -22.28 -27.98
CA GLU A 341 16.65 -23.19 -28.76
C GLU A 341 17.41 -24.49 -29.04
N ASP A 342 16.69 -25.61 -28.96
CA ASP A 342 17.17 -26.94 -29.36
C ASP A 342 16.28 -27.59 -30.43
N ASP A 343 16.72 -28.73 -30.96
CA ASP A 343 15.98 -29.57 -31.92
C ASP A 343 15.57 -30.93 -31.30
N GLY A 344 15.39 -30.95 -29.98
CA GLY A 344 15.03 -32.15 -29.24
C GLY A 344 13.56 -32.58 -29.43
N PRO A 345 13.10 -33.58 -28.69
CA PRO A 345 11.72 -34.05 -28.76
C PRO A 345 10.69 -33.05 -28.18
N GLY A 346 11.14 -31.92 -27.63
CA GLY A 346 10.32 -30.99 -26.85
C GLY A 346 10.10 -31.45 -25.42
N ILE A 347 9.23 -30.74 -24.72
CA ILE A 347 8.89 -30.88 -23.31
C ILE A 347 7.38 -31.06 -23.17
N ASP A 348 6.94 -31.91 -22.25
CA ASP A 348 5.52 -31.96 -21.86
C ASP A 348 5.13 -30.62 -21.21
N PRO A 349 4.19 -29.84 -21.79
CA PRO A 349 3.79 -28.55 -21.24
C PRO A 349 3.30 -28.63 -19.78
N ALA A 350 2.72 -29.77 -19.37
CA ALA A 350 2.27 -29.99 -17.99
C ALA A 350 3.44 -30.13 -17.00
N GLN A 351 4.64 -30.45 -17.49
CA GLN A 351 5.84 -30.65 -16.68
C GLN A 351 6.85 -29.52 -16.79
N ALA A 352 6.70 -28.60 -17.75
CA ALA A 352 7.66 -27.53 -18.04
C ALA A 352 8.07 -26.75 -16.77
N GLU A 353 7.11 -26.37 -15.93
CA GLU A 353 7.40 -25.66 -14.68
C GLU A 353 8.13 -26.56 -13.65
N ARG A 354 7.71 -27.83 -13.54
CA ARG A 354 8.29 -28.80 -12.60
C ARG A 354 9.71 -29.20 -12.96
N LEU A 355 10.12 -29.08 -14.23
CA LEU A 355 11.50 -29.35 -14.66
C LEU A 355 12.53 -28.40 -14.04
N PHE A 356 12.09 -27.25 -13.52
CA PHE A 356 12.95 -26.35 -12.77
C PHE A 356 13.11 -26.74 -11.30
N ASP A 357 12.39 -27.74 -10.81
CA ASP A 357 12.53 -28.21 -9.43
C ASP A 357 13.78 -29.09 -9.26
N PRO A 358 14.50 -28.97 -8.13
CA PRO A 358 15.71 -29.76 -7.91
C PRO A 358 15.47 -31.26 -8.05
N PHE A 359 16.39 -31.95 -8.73
CA PHE A 359 16.39 -33.41 -8.95
C PHE A 359 15.24 -33.94 -9.81
N VAL A 360 14.41 -33.07 -10.40
CA VAL A 360 13.33 -33.49 -11.32
C VAL A 360 13.91 -33.75 -12.70
N ARG A 361 13.51 -34.87 -13.32
CA ARG A 361 13.85 -35.26 -14.69
C ARG A 361 12.55 -35.62 -15.41
N GLY A 362 12.39 -35.21 -16.67
CA GLY A 362 11.11 -35.34 -17.40
C GLY A 362 10.62 -36.78 -17.59
N ASP A 363 11.49 -37.73 -17.92
CA ASP A 363 11.08 -39.14 -18.11
C ASP A 363 12.13 -40.11 -17.54
N PRO A 364 11.80 -40.91 -16.51
CA PRO A 364 12.74 -41.84 -15.88
C PRO A 364 13.10 -43.04 -16.78
N SER A 365 12.31 -43.35 -17.81
CA SER A 365 12.50 -44.54 -18.66
C SER A 365 13.50 -44.31 -19.81
N ARG A 366 13.57 -43.08 -20.34
CA ARG A 366 14.43 -42.68 -21.48
C ARG A 366 15.82 -42.16 -21.07
N ASN A 367 16.05 -41.85 -19.78
CA ASN A 367 17.19 -41.04 -19.31
C ASN A 367 18.38 -41.80 -18.69
N ARG A 368 18.45 -43.13 -18.77
CA ARG A 368 19.65 -43.86 -18.31
C ARG A 368 20.89 -43.60 -19.18
N ALA A 369 20.71 -43.13 -20.41
CA ALA A 369 21.82 -42.88 -21.35
C ALA A 369 22.30 -41.41 -21.40
N THR A 370 21.49 -40.45 -20.93
CA THR A 370 21.77 -39.00 -21.13
C THR A 370 22.52 -38.33 -19.98
N GLY A 371 22.69 -39.00 -18.83
CA GLY A 371 23.46 -38.50 -17.69
C GLY A 371 22.91 -37.20 -17.06
N GLY A 372 23.25 -36.94 -15.80
CA GLY A 372 23.03 -35.64 -15.14
C GLY A 372 22.12 -35.62 -13.91
N THR A 373 22.42 -34.67 -13.02
CA THR A 373 21.82 -34.49 -11.68
C THR A 373 20.36 -34.07 -11.63
N GLY A 374 19.83 -33.49 -12.70
CA GLY A 374 18.57 -32.75 -12.64
C GLY A 374 18.67 -31.42 -11.87
N LEU A 375 19.88 -30.92 -11.59
CA LEU A 375 20.07 -29.63 -10.92
C LEU A 375 20.24 -28.46 -11.89
N GLY A 376 20.61 -28.70 -13.15
CA GLY A 376 20.98 -27.65 -14.11
C GLY A 376 19.91 -26.57 -14.28
N LEU A 377 18.65 -26.97 -14.50
CA LEU A 377 17.51 -26.04 -14.62
C LEU A 377 17.19 -25.34 -13.30
N ALA A 378 17.23 -26.05 -12.18
CA ALA A 378 17.02 -25.47 -10.86
C ALA A 378 18.08 -24.40 -10.52
N ILE A 379 19.35 -24.65 -10.87
CA ILE A 379 20.46 -23.69 -10.75
C ILE A 379 20.17 -22.48 -11.64
N ALA A 380 19.78 -22.69 -12.90
CA ALA A 380 19.45 -21.58 -13.80
C ALA A 380 18.31 -20.72 -13.23
N ARG A 381 17.21 -21.33 -12.75
CA ARG A 381 16.09 -20.61 -12.12
C ARG A 381 16.52 -19.83 -10.88
N ALA A 382 17.32 -20.43 -10.00
CA ALA A 382 17.83 -19.77 -8.81
C ALA A 382 18.68 -18.55 -9.15
N ILE A 383 19.58 -18.68 -10.14
CA ILE A 383 20.43 -17.58 -10.60
C ILE A 383 19.58 -16.48 -11.23
N VAL A 384 18.65 -16.80 -12.12
CA VAL A 384 17.76 -15.81 -12.76
C VAL A 384 16.93 -15.05 -11.73
N ALA A 385 16.32 -15.75 -10.77
CA ALA A 385 15.56 -15.12 -9.68
C ALA A 385 16.42 -14.22 -8.77
N ARG A 386 17.70 -14.59 -8.55
CA ARG A 386 18.66 -13.75 -7.83
C ARG A 386 18.96 -12.45 -8.57
N HIS A 387 18.91 -12.48 -9.90
CA HIS A 387 19.09 -11.31 -10.78
C HIS A 387 17.76 -10.61 -11.11
N GLU A 388 16.70 -10.85 -10.32
CA GLU A 388 15.38 -10.22 -10.50
C GLU A 388 14.75 -10.50 -11.88
N GLY A 389 15.17 -11.60 -12.52
CA GLY A 389 14.69 -12.03 -13.81
C GLY A 389 13.64 -13.13 -13.74
N GLN A 390 13.22 -13.60 -14.91
CA GLN A 390 12.34 -14.75 -15.07
C GLN A 390 12.90 -15.73 -16.10
N VAL A 391 12.72 -17.04 -15.88
CA VAL A 391 13.06 -18.08 -16.84
C VAL A 391 11.82 -18.94 -17.12
N SER A 392 11.64 -19.35 -18.37
CA SER A 392 10.56 -20.24 -18.80
C SER A 392 11.04 -21.25 -19.84
N LEU A 393 10.30 -22.35 -19.96
CA LEU A 393 10.48 -23.39 -20.97
C LEU A 393 9.21 -23.51 -21.79
N ALA A 394 9.35 -23.58 -23.11
CA ALA A 394 8.26 -23.84 -24.03
C ALA A 394 8.72 -24.75 -25.18
N ASN A 395 7.76 -25.30 -25.94
CA ASN A 395 8.07 -25.98 -27.19
C ASN A 395 8.14 -24.97 -28.34
N ARG A 396 8.98 -25.24 -29.33
CA ARG A 396 9.05 -24.49 -30.58
C ARG A 396 8.03 -25.03 -31.57
N ASP A 397 7.45 -24.15 -32.37
CA ASP A 397 6.51 -24.53 -33.43
C ASP A 397 7.15 -25.45 -34.48
N SER A 398 8.47 -25.31 -34.69
CA SER A 398 9.26 -26.14 -35.60
C SER A 398 9.74 -27.47 -35.01
N GLY A 399 9.39 -27.79 -33.76
CA GLY A 399 9.97 -28.90 -32.99
C GLY A 399 11.18 -28.47 -32.14
N GLY A 400 11.41 -29.19 -31.04
CA GLY A 400 12.38 -28.82 -30.00
C GLY A 400 11.81 -27.97 -28.88
N ALA A 401 12.66 -27.62 -27.92
CA ALA A 401 12.34 -26.75 -26.81
C ALA A 401 13.07 -25.39 -26.92
N ILE A 402 12.52 -24.40 -26.22
CA ILE A 402 13.11 -23.08 -26.06
C ILE A 402 13.12 -22.70 -24.58
N ALA A 403 14.31 -22.41 -24.07
CA ALA A 403 14.47 -21.76 -22.77
C ALA A 403 14.56 -20.24 -22.98
N THR A 404 13.67 -19.49 -22.34
CA THR A 404 13.65 -18.01 -22.41
C THR A 404 14.04 -17.45 -21.06
N VAL A 405 15.06 -16.59 -21.03
CA VAL A 405 15.54 -15.89 -19.83
C VAL A 405 15.36 -14.39 -20.03
N ASN A 406 14.66 -13.75 -19.11
CA ASN A 406 14.45 -12.31 -19.05
C ASN A 406 15.24 -11.73 -17.87
N LEU A 407 16.14 -10.78 -18.13
CA LEU A 407 16.94 -10.09 -17.11
C LEU A 407 16.73 -8.57 -17.19
N PRO A 408 16.60 -7.86 -16.06
CA PRO A 408 16.50 -6.40 -16.08
C PRO A 408 17.82 -5.74 -16.52
N LEU A 409 17.71 -4.73 -17.38
CA LEU A 409 18.85 -3.92 -17.81
C LEU A 409 19.30 -2.98 -16.69
N ALA A 410 20.62 -2.81 -16.56
CA ALA A 410 21.21 -1.93 -15.55
C ALA A 410 20.90 -0.44 -15.77
N LEU A 411 20.60 -0.05 -17.01
CA LEU A 411 20.32 1.35 -17.42
C LEU A 411 18.82 1.69 -17.49
N GLY A 412 17.94 0.76 -17.12
CA GLY A 412 16.47 0.96 -17.11
C GLY A 412 15.86 1.31 -15.76
N ARG A 413 16.69 1.68 -14.75
CA ARG A 413 16.25 2.07 -13.40
C ARG A 413 16.54 3.54 -13.10
#